data_AF-L1IL05-F1
#
_entry.id   AF-L1IL05-F1
#
_cell.length_a   1.000
_cell.length_b   1.000
_cell.length_c   1.000
_cell.angle_alpha   90.00
_cell.angle_beta   90.00
_cell.angle_gamma   90.00
#
_symmetry.space_group_name_H-M   'P 1'
#
loop_
_entity.id
_entity.type
_entity.pdbx_description
1 polymer ?
#
loop_
_entity_poly.entity_id
_entity_poly.type
_entity_poly.pdbx_seq_one_letter_code
_entity_poly.pdbx_strand_id
1 'polypeptide(L)'
;MLCIDDLKNAAEELQLLEVVDEKLLEFKKEQRDLINKAKLEYIIGAALEGPEVLDEIMTEFCENRGLDDGLVDYLDEIVAKAQEDENNSDSKESVLVKMLKVIKDRVVAEIRTRDKPYVKLLASLLRMEDHPEREAFLRGALLNPDDATRFQGFIVDGVQYMEQHRADWLMDERVEKMKMIAREAMVGMFKKLLEQRRDAAARQKAEKPSS
;
A
#
# COMPACT_ATOMS: atom_id res chain seq x y z
N MET A 1 -2.56 -47.67 -38.89
CA MET A 1 -4.00 -47.53 -39.17
C MET A 1 -4.64 -47.41 -37.80
N LEU A 2 -4.97 -46.20 -37.34
CA LEU A 2 -5.66 -46.03 -36.06
C LEU A 2 -7.09 -46.55 -36.25
N CYS A 3 -7.53 -47.48 -35.40
CA CYS A 3 -8.89 -48.02 -35.52
C CYS A 3 -9.89 -46.91 -35.17
N ILE A 4 -11.07 -46.93 -35.81
CA ILE A 4 -12.14 -45.97 -35.57
C ILE A 4 -12.53 -45.94 -34.07
N ASP A 5 -12.40 -47.08 -33.39
CA ASP A 5 -12.64 -47.20 -31.95
C ASP A 5 -11.57 -46.50 -31.10
N ASP A 6 -10.31 -46.46 -31.54
CA ASP A 6 -9.24 -45.71 -30.85
C ASP A 6 -9.48 -44.20 -30.95
N LEU A 7 -10.00 -43.72 -32.09
CA LEU A 7 -10.36 -42.31 -32.30
C LEU A 7 -11.59 -41.89 -31.49
N LYS A 8 -12.55 -42.81 -31.28
CA LYS A 8 -13.73 -42.56 -30.42
C LYS A 8 -13.35 -42.51 -28.95
N ASN A 9 -12.54 -43.44 -28.47
CA ASN A 9 -12.03 -43.43 -27.10
C ASN A 9 -11.22 -42.15 -26.82
N ALA A 10 -10.35 -41.73 -27.74
CA ALA A 10 -9.61 -40.48 -27.59
C ALA A 10 -10.51 -39.24 -27.57
N ALA A 11 -11.60 -39.23 -28.32
CA ALA A 11 -12.57 -38.13 -28.31
C ALA A 11 -13.38 -38.09 -27.00
N GLU A 12 -13.76 -39.25 -26.46
CA GLU A 12 -14.43 -39.36 -25.16
C GLU A 12 -13.52 -38.98 -23.99
N GLU A 13 -12.23 -39.36 -24.04
CA GLU A 13 -11.23 -38.93 -23.07
C GLU A 13 -11.00 -37.42 -23.10
N LEU A 14 -10.99 -36.81 -24.30
CA LEU A 14 -10.81 -35.37 -24.45
C LEU A 14 -12.03 -34.59 -23.92
N GLN A 15 -13.25 -35.06 -24.16
CA GLN A 15 -14.46 -34.49 -23.56
C GLN A 15 -14.46 -34.63 -22.03
N LEU A 16 -14.01 -35.77 -21.50
CA LEU A 16 -13.91 -35.96 -20.06
C LEU A 16 -12.88 -35.00 -19.44
N LEU A 17 -11.75 -34.80 -20.12
CA LEU A 17 -10.73 -33.83 -19.70
C LEU A 17 -11.26 -32.39 -19.70
N GLU A 18 -12.07 -32.00 -20.69
CA GLU A 18 -12.70 -30.68 -20.73
C GLU A 18 -13.65 -30.47 -19.54
N VAL A 19 -14.49 -31.46 -19.21
CA VAL A 19 -15.38 -31.41 -18.04
C VAL A 19 -14.60 -31.34 -16.73
N VAL A 20 -13.53 -32.11 -16.61
CA VAL A 20 -12.66 -32.09 -15.42
C VAL A 20 -11.94 -30.75 -15.30
N ASP A 21 -11.46 -30.17 -16.39
CA ASP A 21 -10.80 -28.86 -16.38
C ASP A 21 -11.77 -27.76 -15.92
N GLU A 22 -13.00 -27.74 -16.46
CA GLU A 22 -14.04 -26.81 -16.04
C GLU A 22 -14.33 -26.91 -14.53
N LYS A 23 -14.46 -28.14 -14.01
CA LYS A 23 -14.69 -28.38 -12.58
C LYS A 23 -13.50 -27.96 -11.71
N LEU A 24 -12.27 -28.18 -12.19
CA LEU A 24 -11.08 -27.74 -11.48
C LEU A 24 -10.94 -26.21 -11.48
N LEU A 25 -11.34 -25.54 -12.56
CA LEU A 25 -11.36 -24.08 -12.64
C LEU A 25 -12.39 -23.49 -11.67
N GLU A 26 -13.60 -24.07 -11.63
CA GLU A 26 -14.66 -23.69 -10.68
C GLU A 26 -14.18 -23.85 -9.23
N PHE A 27 -13.64 -25.02 -8.88
CA PHE A 27 -13.10 -25.27 -7.54
C PHE A 27 -11.96 -24.31 -7.17
N LYS A 28 -11.03 -24.04 -8.10
CA LYS A 28 -9.96 -23.06 -7.87
C LYS A 28 -10.50 -21.65 -7.67
N LYS A 29 -11.56 -21.26 -8.37
CA LYS A 29 -12.24 -19.98 -8.15
C LYS A 29 -12.82 -19.93 -6.74
N GLU A 30 -13.59 -20.93 -6.35
CA GLU A 30 -14.21 -20.99 -5.01
C GLU A 30 -13.16 -20.91 -3.88
N GLN A 31 -12.05 -21.64 -4.00
CA GLN A 31 -10.98 -21.58 -3.00
C GLN A 31 -10.34 -20.18 -2.92
N ARG A 32 -10.14 -19.53 -4.06
CA ARG A 32 -9.62 -18.15 -4.11
C ARG A 32 -10.59 -17.16 -3.47
N ASP A 33 -11.88 -17.31 -3.76
CA ASP A 33 -12.93 -16.45 -3.21
C ASP A 33 -13.04 -16.64 -1.70
N LEU A 34 -12.93 -17.87 -1.18
CA LEU A 34 -12.89 -18.13 0.26
C LEU A 34 -11.70 -17.48 0.96
N ILE A 35 -10.51 -17.55 0.35
CA ILE A 35 -9.31 -16.91 0.87
C ILE A 35 -9.47 -15.39 0.87
N ASN A 36 -9.95 -14.81 -0.23
CA ASN A 36 -10.15 -13.37 -0.35
C ASN A 36 -11.26 -12.86 0.55
N LYS A 37 -12.29 -13.65 0.79
CA LYS A 37 -13.32 -13.39 1.79
C LYS A 37 -12.71 -13.25 3.18
N ALA A 38 -11.89 -14.22 3.60
CA ALA A 38 -11.23 -14.18 4.91
C ALA A 38 -10.32 -12.96 5.06
N LYS A 39 -9.55 -12.61 4.01
CA LYS A 39 -8.74 -11.38 3.99
C LYS A 39 -9.61 -10.13 4.14
N LEU A 40 -10.72 -10.06 3.41
CA LEU A 40 -11.64 -8.92 3.45
C LEU A 40 -12.29 -8.79 4.84
N GLU A 41 -12.73 -9.88 5.45
CA GLU A 41 -13.27 -9.88 6.81
C GLU A 41 -12.27 -9.34 7.82
N TYR A 42 -10.99 -9.71 7.68
CA TYR A 42 -9.92 -9.20 8.53
C TYR A 42 -9.67 -7.70 8.32
N ILE A 43 -9.65 -7.23 7.07
CA ILE A 43 -9.51 -5.81 6.73
C ILE A 43 -10.70 -4.98 7.26
N ILE A 44 -11.92 -5.49 7.13
CA ILE A 44 -13.12 -4.84 7.68
C ILE A 44 -13.05 -4.79 9.20
N GLY A 45 -12.65 -5.89 9.85
CA GLY A 45 -12.45 -5.93 11.30
C GLY A 45 -11.49 -4.84 11.78
N ALA A 46 -10.32 -4.75 11.14
CA ALA A 46 -9.33 -3.72 11.44
C ALA A 46 -9.87 -2.30 11.21
N ALA A 47 -10.62 -2.08 10.12
CA ALA A 47 -11.25 -0.79 9.83
C ALA A 47 -12.27 -0.36 10.90
N LEU A 48 -12.94 -1.31 11.55
CA LEU A 48 -13.89 -1.03 12.65
C LEU A 48 -13.17 -0.68 13.96
N GLU A 49 -11.95 -1.18 14.18
CA GLU A 49 -11.15 -0.88 15.37
C GLU A 49 -10.51 0.50 15.30
N GLY A 50 -10.08 0.92 14.11
CA GLY A 50 -9.59 2.28 13.88
C GLY A 50 -8.60 2.38 12.71
N PRO A 51 -8.24 3.62 12.33
CA PRO A 51 -7.34 3.86 11.19
C PRO A 51 -5.91 3.33 11.42
N GLU A 52 -5.43 3.32 12.67
CA GLU A 52 -4.10 2.81 13.03
C GLU A 52 -4.01 1.29 12.82
N VAL A 53 -4.99 0.55 13.36
CA VAL A 53 -5.07 -0.91 13.21
C VAL A 53 -5.23 -1.30 11.74
N LEU A 54 -6.07 -0.57 10.99
CA LEU A 54 -6.21 -0.78 9.55
C LEU A 54 -4.87 -0.61 8.81
N ASP A 55 -4.11 0.43 9.13
CA ASP A 55 -2.81 0.67 8.49
C ASP A 55 -1.79 -0.43 8.81
N GLU A 56 -1.79 -0.95 10.04
CA GLU A 56 -0.94 -2.08 10.45
C GLU A 56 -1.27 -3.33 9.63
N ILE A 57 -2.56 -3.72 9.56
CA ILE A 57 -3.01 -4.89 8.79
C ILE A 57 -2.74 -4.74 7.29
N MET A 58 -2.96 -3.55 6.74
CA MET A 58 -2.66 -3.28 5.34
C MET A 58 -1.17 -3.38 5.04
N THR A 59 -0.33 -2.96 5.98
CA THR A 59 1.14 -3.11 5.88
C THR A 59 1.54 -4.58 5.93
N GLU A 60 1.01 -5.33 6.90
CA GLU A 60 1.26 -6.77 7.03
C GLU A 60 0.88 -7.54 5.76
N PHE A 61 -0.32 -7.31 5.22
CA PHE A 61 -0.73 -7.96 3.97
C PHE A 61 0.11 -7.51 2.77
N CYS A 62 0.61 -6.27 2.77
CA CYS A 62 1.47 -5.81 1.68
C CYS A 62 2.83 -6.52 1.72
N GLU A 63 3.43 -6.67 2.90
CA GLU A 63 4.70 -7.36 3.14
C GLU A 63 4.60 -8.86 2.80
N ASN A 64 3.51 -9.49 3.23
CA ASN A 64 3.24 -10.91 2.98
C ASN A 64 2.72 -11.21 1.56
N ARG A 65 2.65 -10.20 0.67
CA ARG A 65 2.02 -10.28 -0.67
C ARG A 65 0.59 -10.82 -0.65
N GLY A 66 -0.12 -10.61 0.46
CA GLY A 66 -1.53 -10.96 0.63
C GLY A 66 -2.48 -10.00 -0.08
N LEU A 67 -2.03 -8.78 -0.39
CA LEU A 67 -2.75 -7.85 -1.28
C LEU A 67 -2.34 -8.14 -2.74
N ASP A 68 -3.27 -8.60 -3.55
CA ASP A 68 -3.04 -8.94 -4.95
C ASP A 68 -4.23 -8.54 -5.83
N ASP A 69 -4.05 -8.63 -7.15
CA ASP A 69 -5.10 -8.30 -8.11
C ASP A 69 -6.31 -9.24 -7.94
N GLY A 70 -6.12 -10.46 -7.43
CA GLY A 70 -7.22 -11.37 -7.15
C GLY A 70 -8.14 -10.88 -6.03
N LEU A 71 -7.60 -10.23 -5.00
CA LEU A 71 -8.41 -9.55 -3.98
C LEU A 71 -9.17 -8.34 -4.55
N VAL A 72 -8.55 -7.62 -5.49
CA VAL A 72 -9.20 -6.49 -6.17
C VAL A 72 -10.37 -6.98 -7.02
N ASP A 73 -10.16 -8.04 -7.83
CA ASP A 73 -11.20 -8.66 -8.65
C ASP A 73 -12.36 -9.16 -7.77
N TYR A 74 -12.05 -9.80 -6.64
CA TYR A 74 -13.06 -10.25 -5.67
C TYR A 74 -13.86 -9.09 -5.06
N LEU A 75 -13.19 -7.99 -4.72
CA LEU A 75 -13.87 -6.77 -4.25
C LEU A 75 -14.77 -6.17 -5.31
N ASP A 76 -14.34 -6.15 -6.57
CA ASP A 76 -15.17 -5.70 -7.70
C ASP A 76 -16.41 -6.58 -7.88
N GLU A 77 -16.27 -7.91 -7.78
CA GLU A 77 -17.40 -8.85 -7.83
C GLU A 77 -18.41 -8.60 -6.69
N ILE A 78 -17.95 -8.39 -5.45
CA ILE A 78 -18.85 -8.11 -4.32
C ILE A 78 -19.51 -6.75 -4.46
N VAL A 79 -18.76 -5.71 -4.86
CA VAL A 79 -19.32 -4.36 -5.08
C VAL A 79 -20.41 -4.42 -6.14
N ALA A 80 -20.18 -5.13 -7.25
CA ALA A 80 -21.18 -5.32 -8.29
C ALA A 80 -22.44 -6.02 -7.76
N LYS A 81 -22.28 -7.14 -7.04
CA LYS A 81 -23.41 -7.87 -6.42
C LYS A 81 -24.21 -6.99 -5.46
N ALA A 82 -23.53 -6.25 -4.58
CA ALA A 82 -24.18 -5.35 -3.63
C ALA A 82 -24.94 -4.21 -4.34
N GLN A 83 -24.44 -3.73 -5.48
CA GLN A 83 -25.13 -2.73 -6.29
C GLN A 83 -26.35 -3.31 -7.04
N GLU A 84 -26.26 -4.54 -7.54
CA GLU A 84 -27.36 -5.23 -8.21
C GLU A 84 -28.54 -5.50 -7.26
N ASP A 85 -28.24 -5.94 -6.04
CA ASP A 85 -29.25 -6.16 -5.00
C ASP A 85 -29.97 -4.86 -4.61
N GLU A 86 -29.27 -3.72 -4.70
CA GLU A 86 -29.78 -2.40 -4.31
C GLU A 86 -30.54 -1.67 -5.41
N ASN A 87 -30.25 -1.91 -6.69
CA ASN A 87 -30.95 -1.30 -7.83
C ASN A 87 -32.46 -1.66 -7.89
N ASN A 88 -32.91 -2.61 -7.06
CA ASN A 88 -34.32 -2.89 -6.81
C ASN A 88 -34.97 -1.92 -5.79
N SER A 89 -34.22 -0.95 -5.28
CA SER A 89 -34.67 0.10 -4.36
C SER A 89 -34.22 1.48 -4.86
N ASP A 90 -35.14 2.44 -4.90
CA ASP A 90 -34.95 3.81 -5.44
C ASP A 90 -34.03 4.71 -4.58
N SER A 91 -33.00 4.14 -3.95
CA SER A 91 -32.25 4.81 -2.87
C SER A 91 -30.78 5.08 -3.21
N LYS A 92 -30.26 6.16 -2.60
CA LYS A 92 -28.86 6.58 -2.65
C LYS A 92 -27.93 5.40 -2.39
N GLU A 93 -26.79 5.37 -3.08
CA GLU A 93 -25.72 4.38 -2.87
C GLU A 93 -25.50 4.08 -1.38
N SER A 94 -25.69 2.80 -1.03
CA SER A 94 -25.60 2.30 0.32
C SER A 94 -24.25 2.52 0.96
N VAL A 95 -24.29 2.60 2.29
CA VAL A 95 -23.10 2.68 3.13
C VAL A 95 -22.19 1.47 2.89
N LEU A 96 -22.77 0.28 2.64
CA LEU A 96 -21.99 -0.93 2.37
C LEU A 96 -21.18 -0.79 1.08
N VAL A 97 -21.81 -0.38 -0.02
CA VAL A 97 -21.15 -0.17 -1.31
C VAL A 97 -20.03 0.87 -1.18
N LYS A 98 -20.29 1.98 -0.47
CA LYS A 98 -19.27 3.01 -0.22
C LYS A 98 -18.10 2.46 0.58
N MET A 99 -18.36 1.72 1.65
CA MET A 99 -17.32 1.12 2.49
C MET A 99 -16.44 0.16 1.67
N LEU A 100 -17.06 -0.72 0.87
CA LEU A 100 -16.33 -1.66 0.02
C LEU A 100 -15.46 -0.94 -1.03
N LYS A 101 -15.97 0.14 -1.63
CA LYS A 101 -15.19 0.98 -2.55
C LYS A 101 -13.99 1.64 -1.87
N VAL A 102 -14.16 2.19 -0.67
CA VAL A 102 -13.06 2.79 0.11
C VAL A 102 -11.99 1.74 0.43
N ILE A 103 -12.40 0.54 0.86
CA ILE A 103 -11.47 -0.57 1.11
C ILE A 103 -10.72 -0.95 -0.16
N LYS A 104 -11.43 -1.09 -1.29
CA LYS A 104 -10.82 -1.38 -2.59
C LYS A 104 -9.79 -0.33 -2.97
N ASP A 105 -10.14 0.95 -2.88
CA ASP A 105 -9.23 2.04 -3.20
C ASP A 105 -7.97 2.00 -2.33
N ARG A 106 -8.11 1.65 -1.04
CA ARG A 106 -6.99 1.46 -0.12
C ARG A 106 -6.11 0.27 -0.53
N VAL A 107 -6.70 -0.88 -0.86
CA VAL A 107 -5.96 -2.08 -1.33
C VAL A 107 -5.18 -1.77 -2.60
N VAL A 108 -5.83 -1.13 -3.57
CA VAL A 108 -5.20 -0.72 -4.83
C VAL A 108 -4.07 0.28 -4.58
N ALA A 109 -4.25 1.23 -3.67
CA ALA A 109 -3.20 2.18 -3.30
C ALA A 109 -1.97 1.47 -2.72
N GLU A 110 -2.17 0.50 -1.82
CA GLU A 110 -1.07 -0.27 -1.22
C GLU A 110 -0.34 -1.15 -2.23
N ILE A 111 -1.05 -1.80 -3.16
CA ILE A 111 -0.43 -2.57 -4.25
C ILE A 111 0.43 -1.65 -5.12
N ARG A 112 -0.10 -0.50 -5.54
CA ARG A 112 0.58 0.45 -6.44
C ARG A 112 1.77 1.17 -5.83
N THR A 113 1.83 1.23 -4.50
CA THR A 113 2.88 1.93 -3.75
C THR A 113 3.84 0.98 -3.03
N ARG A 114 3.65 -0.34 -3.15
CA ARG A 114 4.48 -1.39 -2.54
C ARG A 114 5.97 -1.13 -2.69
N ASP A 115 6.42 -0.91 -3.94
CA ASP A 115 7.83 -0.71 -4.27
C ASP A 115 8.23 0.77 -4.33
N LYS A 116 7.40 1.66 -3.76
CA LYS A 116 7.60 3.12 -3.78
C LYS A 116 7.80 3.65 -2.35
N PRO A 117 8.95 3.36 -1.72
CA PRO A 117 9.17 3.68 -0.31
C PRO A 117 9.04 5.18 -0.01
N TYR A 118 9.46 6.05 -0.93
CA TYR A 118 9.33 7.50 -0.75
C TYR A 118 7.88 8.01 -0.85
N VAL A 119 7.02 7.34 -1.63
CA VAL A 119 5.59 7.66 -1.65
C VAL A 119 4.96 7.31 -0.31
N LYS A 120 5.28 6.12 0.22
CA LYS A 120 4.81 5.67 1.54
C LYS A 120 5.30 6.58 2.67
N LEU A 121 6.60 6.89 2.65
CA LEU A 121 7.22 7.80 3.62
C LEU A 121 6.53 9.17 3.59
N LEU A 122 6.35 9.76 2.40
CA LEU A 122 5.67 11.05 2.26
C LEU A 122 4.22 11.00 2.74
N ALA A 123 3.47 9.95 2.41
CA ALA A 123 2.09 9.80 2.85
C ALA A 123 1.96 9.73 4.38
N SER A 124 2.88 9.06 5.07
CA SER A 124 2.93 9.06 6.54
C SER A 124 3.25 10.45 7.09
N LEU A 125 4.26 11.13 6.53
CA LEU A 125 4.66 12.47 6.98
C LEU A 125 3.56 13.53 6.78
N LEU A 126 2.76 13.40 5.71
CA LEU A 126 1.64 14.31 5.45
C LEU A 126 0.50 14.18 6.46
N ARG A 127 0.40 13.05 7.17
CA ARG A 127 -0.60 12.81 8.22
C ARG A 127 -0.14 13.28 9.60
N MET A 128 1.18 13.44 9.78
CA MET A 128 1.76 13.95 11.02
C MET A 128 1.63 15.48 11.08
N GLU A 129 0.93 15.99 12.08
CA GLU A 129 0.85 17.43 12.32
C GLU A 129 2.02 17.94 13.17
N ASP A 130 2.40 17.17 14.20
CA ASP A 130 3.44 17.57 15.15
C ASP A 130 4.85 17.51 14.54
N HIS A 131 5.61 18.60 14.69
CA HIS A 131 6.98 18.68 14.17
C HIS A 131 7.93 17.72 14.92
N PRO A 132 8.02 17.72 16.26
CA PRO A 132 8.85 16.77 16.99
C PRO A 132 8.62 15.31 16.59
N GLU A 133 7.36 14.87 16.49
CA GLU A 133 7.01 13.53 16.03
C GLU A 133 7.55 13.25 14.61
N ARG A 134 7.31 14.19 13.69
CA ARG A 134 7.75 14.07 12.29
C ARG A 134 9.28 14.04 12.16
N GLU A 135 9.99 14.85 12.93
CA GLU A 135 11.47 14.83 12.96
C GLU A 135 11.99 13.49 13.49
N ALA A 136 11.38 12.95 14.56
CA ALA A 136 11.75 11.65 15.10
C ALA A 136 11.53 10.53 14.08
N PHE A 137 10.39 10.55 13.39
CA PHE A 137 10.06 9.59 12.33
C PHE A 137 11.03 9.67 11.14
N LEU A 138 11.34 10.89 10.67
CA LEU A 138 12.34 11.11 9.61
C LEU A 138 13.72 10.55 9.99
N ARG A 139 14.18 10.75 11.23
CA ARG A 139 15.47 10.23 11.72
C ARG A 139 15.51 8.70 11.76
N GLY A 140 14.37 8.05 11.99
CA GLY A 140 14.22 6.59 11.96
C GLY A 140 14.18 6.04 10.54
N ALA A 141 13.46 6.70 9.64
CA ALA A 141 13.27 6.25 8.25
C ALA A 141 14.49 6.54 7.35
N LEU A 142 15.17 7.67 7.55
CA LEU A 142 16.31 8.10 6.75
C LEU A 142 17.61 7.79 7.51
N LEU A 143 18.21 6.66 7.18
CA LEU A 143 19.35 6.15 7.95
C LEU A 143 20.66 6.88 7.63
N ASN A 144 20.82 7.33 6.39
CA ASN A 144 22.04 7.97 5.90
C ASN A 144 21.73 9.27 5.10
N PRO A 145 22.74 10.15 4.92
CA PRO A 145 22.55 11.44 4.27
C PRO A 145 22.14 11.33 2.79
N ASP A 146 22.56 10.27 2.11
CA ASP A 146 22.24 10.05 0.70
C ASP A 146 20.74 9.75 0.53
N ASP A 147 20.17 8.91 1.41
CA ASP A 147 18.73 8.60 1.43
C ASP A 147 17.90 9.86 1.70
N ALA A 148 18.36 10.71 2.62
CA ALA A 148 17.68 11.97 2.91
C ALA A 148 17.75 12.95 1.74
N THR A 149 18.89 13.03 1.05
CA THR A 149 19.05 13.86 -0.15
C THR A 149 18.15 13.36 -1.28
N ARG A 150 18.08 12.05 -1.50
CA ARG A 150 17.20 11.43 -2.50
C ARG A 150 15.73 11.66 -2.18
N PHE A 151 15.34 11.49 -0.92
CA PHE A 151 13.97 11.75 -0.48
C PHE A 151 13.59 13.23 -0.60
N GLN A 152 14.49 14.13 -0.23
CA GLN A 152 14.29 15.57 -0.44
C GLN A 152 14.12 15.89 -1.92
N GLY A 153 15.00 15.37 -2.78
CA GLY A 153 14.91 15.54 -4.24
C GLY A 153 13.56 15.06 -4.78
N PHE A 154 13.13 13.86 -4.37
CA PHE A 154 11.80 13.33 -4.69
C PHE A 154 10.65 14.28 -4.33
N ILE A 155 10.68 14.89 -3.14
CA ILE A 155 9.64 15.84 -2.73
C ILE A 155 9.71 17.12 -3.57
N VAL A 156 10.92 17.67 -3.79
CA VAL A 156 11.11 18.91 -4.56
C VAL A 156 10.63 18.74 -5.99
N ASP A 157 10.95 17.62 -6.63
CA ASP A 157 10.47 17.29 -7.98
C ASP A 157 8.94 17.19 -8.01
N GLY A 158 8.34 16.57 -6.98
CA GLY A 158 6.89 16.50 -6.82
C GLY A 158 6.23 17.87 -6.66
N VAL A 159 6.82 18.76 -5.85
CA VAL A 159 6.36 20.14 -5.69
C VAL A 159 6.44 20.89 -7.02
N GLN A 160 7.58 20.83 -7.70
CA GLN A 160 7.77 21.49 -9.00
C GLN A 160 6.76 21.00 -10.04
N TYR A 161 6.52 19.68 -10.11
CA TYR A 161 5.54 19.12 -11.01
C TYR A 161 4.13 19.69 -10.76
N MET A 162 3.71 19.73 -9.49
CA MET A 162 2.40 20.26 -9.11
C MET A 162 2.26 21.76 -9.43
N GLU A 163 3.28 22.56 -9.10
CA GLU A 163 3.30 24.00 -9.36
C GLU A 163 3.26 24.32 -10.87
N GLN A 164 3.89 23.50 -11.70
CA GLN A 164 3.98 23.72 -13.15
C GLN A 164 2.75 23.22 -13.94
N HIS A 165 2.08 22.16 -13.45
CA HIS A 165 1.05 21.46 -14.24
C HIS A 165 -0.37 21.61 -13.68
N ARG A 166 -0.58 22.24 -12.52
CA ARG A 166 -1.92 22.50 -11.97
C ARG A 166 -2.04 23.88 -11.32
N ALA A 167 -2.62 24.83 -12.05
CA ALA A 167 -2.79 26.22 -11.61
C ALA A 167 -3.59 26.39 -10.29
N ASP A 168 -4.50 25.46 -10.00
CA ASP A 168 -5.39 25.53 -8.82
C ASP A 168 -4.72 25.07 -7.51
N TRP A 169 -3.50 24.52 -7.58
CA TRP A 169 -2.80 23.90 -6.44
C TRP A 169 -1.72 24.78 -5.80
N LEU A 170 -1.47 25.98 -6.36
CA LEU A 170 -0.49 26.93 -5.82
C LEU A 170 -0.82 27.43 -4.40
N MET A 171 -2.04 27.20 -3.92
CA MET A 171 -2.49 27.52 -2.56
C MET A 171 -2.93 26.26 -1.79
N ASP A 172 -2.58 25.06 -2.27
CA ASP A 172 -2.91 23.82 -1.58
C ASP A 172 -1.99 23.67 -0.36
N GLU A 173 -2.59 23.63 0.84
CA GLU A 173 -1.89 23.41 2.12
C GLU A 173 -0.95 22.20 2.06
N ARG A 174 -1.26 21.20 1.22
CA ARG A 174 -0.42 20.02 1.01
C ARG A 174 0.90 20.36 0.34
N VAL A 175 0.93 21.30 -0.61
CA VAL A 175 2.18 21.73 -1.28
C VAL A 175 3.09 22.42 -0.27
N GLU A 176 2.54 23.28 0.58
CA GLU A 176 3.31 23.94 1.65
C GLU A 176 3.79 22.92 2.71
N LYS A 177 2.96 21.95 3.07
CA LYS A 177 3.37 20.84 3.94
C LYS A 177 4.50 20.02 3.33
N MET A 178 4.45 19.73 2.03
CA MET A 178 5.54 19.06 1.31
C MET A 178 6.84 19.88 1.33
N LYS A 179 6.78 21.18 1.07
CA LYS A 179 7.96 22.08 1.16
C LYS A 179 8.55 22.10 2.57
N MET A 180 7.71 22.10 3.60
CA MET A 180 8.14 22.00 4.99
C MET A 180 8.86 20.66 5.26
N ILE A 181 8.25 19.54 4.88
CA ILE A 181 8.84 18.20 5.03
C ILE A 181 10.21 18.11 4.33
N ALA A 182 10.33 18.65 3.11
CA ALA A 182 11.58 18.65 2.36
C ALA A 182 12.71 19.40 3.10
N ARG A 183 12.39 20.49 3.81
CA ARG A 183 13.36 21.22 4.65
C ARG A 183 13.75 20.42 5.88
N GLU A 184 12.77 19.81 6.54
CA GLU A 184 12.99 19.04 7.77
C GLU A 184 13.83 17.79 7.54
N ALA A 185 13.66 17.10 6.40
CA ALA A 185 14.44 15.90 6.05
C ALA A 185 15.96 16.15 6.11
N MET A 186 16.42 17.32 5.64
CA MET A 186 17.84 17.70 5.68
C MET A 186 18.30 18.17 7.05
N VAL A 187 17.47 18.97 7.74
CA VAL A 187 17.80 19.51 9.07
C VAL A 187 17.91 18.38 10.11
N GLY A 188 16.97 17.44 10.10
CA GLY A 188 16.96 16.29 11.00
C GLY A 188 18.22 15.41 10.84
N MET A 189 18.68 15.21 9.60
CA MET A 189 19.90 14.46 9.33
C MET A 189 21.18 15.20 9.70
N PHE A 190 21.24 16.51 9.48
CA PHE A 190 22.40 17.29 9.89
C PHE A 190 22.56 17.30 11.41
N LYS A 191 21.46 17.40 12.16
CA LYS A 191 21.47 17.25 13.63
C LYS A 191 21.97 15.87 14.06
N LYS A 192 21.46 14.79 13.44
CA LYS A 192 21.88 13.39 13.72
C LYS A 192 23.39 13.20 13.50
N LEU A 193 23.95 13.73 12.42
CA LEU A 193 25.39 13.67 12.15
C LEU A 193 26.23 14.45 13.17
N LEU A 194 25.76 15.62 13.61
CA LEU A 194 26.43 16.42 14.63
C LEU A 194 26.41 15.73 16.00
N GLU A 195 25.29 15.12 16.38
CA GLU A 195 25.15 14.30 17.59
C GLU A 195 26.14 13.12 17.57
N GLN A 196 26.17 12.36 16.47
CA GLN A 196 27.11 11.24 16.31
C GLN A 196 28.58 11.66 16.41
N ARG A 197 28.96 12.80 15.81
CA ARG A 197 30.33 13.34 15.93
C ARG A 197 30.65 13.78 17.35
N ARG A 198 29.69 14.38 18.06
CA ARG A 198 29.86 14.79 19.46
C ARG A 198 30.09 13.58 20.36
N ASP A 199 29.31 12.52 20.16
CA ASP A 199 29.41 11.29 20.95
C ASP A 199 30.71 10.53 20.66
N ALA A 200 31.13 10.48 19.39
CA ALA A 200 32.43 9.92 19.01
C ALA A 200 33.59 10.71 19.64
N ALA A 201 33.53 12.04 19.64
CA ALA A 201 34.54 12.89 20.28
C ALA A 201 34.55 12.73 21.82
N ALA A 202 33.40 12.52 22.45
CA ALA A 202 33.30 12.24 23.88
C ALA A 202 33.93 10.88 24.24
N ARG A 203 33.69 9.84 23.43
CA ARG A 203 34.30 8.51 23.61
C ARG A 203 35.83 8.56 23.46
N GLN A 204 36.33 9.23 22.42
CA GLN A 204 37.78 9.40 22.22
C GLN A 204 38.47 10.18 23.35
N LYS A 205 37.76 11.11 24.00
CA LYS A 205 38.28 11.82 25.19
C LYS A 205 38.27 10.94 26.44
N ALA A 206 37.31 10.03 26.58
CA ALA A 206 37.24 9.08 27.69
C ALA A 206 38.30 7.96 27.59
N GLU A 207 38.68 7.56 26.37
CA GLU A 207 39.67 6.50 26.10
C GLU A 207 41.14 6.97 26.12
N LYS A 208 41.41 8.27 26.22
CA LYS A 208 42.75 8.81 26.46
C LYS A 208 42.91 9.23 27.94
N PRO A 209 43.20 8.30 28.87
CA PRO A 209 43.59 8.69 30.21
C PRO A 209 44.97 9.38 30.15
N SER A 210 45.03 10.51 30.85
CA SER A 210 46.20 11.36 31.09
C SER A 210 47.46 10.54 31.39
N SER A 211 48.44 10.60 30.48
CA SER A 211 49.86 10.32 30.78
C SER A 211 50.50 11.54 31.42
#